data_AF-A0A1J8Q1U7-F1
#
_entry.id   AF-A0A1J8Q1U7-F1
#
_cell.length_a   1.000
_cell.length_b   1.000
_cell.length_c   1.000
_cell.angle_alpha   90.00
_cell.angle_beta   90.00
_cell.angle_gamma   90.00
#
_symmetry.space_group_name_H-M   'P 1'
#
loop_
_entity.id
_entity.type
_entity.pdbx_description
1 polymer ?
#
loop_
_entity_poly.entity_id
_entity_poly.type
_entity_poly.pdbx_seq_one_letter_code
_entity_poly.pdbx_strand_id
1 'polypeptide(L)'
;MTYPSVGSCLTTTFCSTARAGEFTIPNLSSFKPTIHVKRSDVRLETDFNGLAITVFHLPRTKSLQAGEDDFWIKQHGPTDPEAALANHFRINNPPLDNALFSYEHENAHRPLTKTKFIPRLTRAAKAAGLNPLQGHAWSISLGAFLST
;
A
#
# COMPACT_ATOMS: atom_id res chain seq x y z
N MET A 1 -8.39 8.36 -9.48
CA MET A 1 -7.75 7.19 -8.85
C MET A 1 -7.56 6.12 -9.89
N THR A 2 -6.32 5.76 -10.17
CA THR A 2 -5.95 4.77 -11.19
C THR A 2 -5.93 3.35 -10.61
N TYR A 3 -6.29 2.34 -11.40
CA TYR A 3 -6.23 0.92 -10.99
C TYR A 3 -4.83 0.45 -10.54
N PRO A 4 -3.71 0.86 -11.16
CA PRO A 4 -2.37 0.43 -10.74
C PRO A 4 -2.05 0.79 -9.28
N SER A 5 -2.40 2.01 -8.84
CA SER A 5 -2.19 2.45 -7.45
C SER A 5 -2.98 1.62 -6.44
N VAL A 6 -4.24 1.26 -6.76
CA VAL A 6 -5.07 0.42 -5.87
C VAL A 6 -4.58 -1.02 -5.85
N GLY A 7 -4.26 -1.60 -7.01
CA GLY A 7 -3.77 -2.97 -7.12
C GLY A 7 -2.43 -3.13 -6.40
N SER A 8 -1.52 -2.20 -6.63
CA SER A 8 -0.19 -2.20 -5.98
C SER A 8 -0.29 -2.03 -4.47
N CYS A 9 -1.11 -1.09 -3.98
CA CYS A 9 -1.34 -0.96 -2.54
C CYS A 9 -1.91 -2.25 -1.93
N LEU A 10 -2.87 -2.89 -2.60
CA LEU A 10 -3.46 -4.15 -2.13
C LEU A 10 -2.43 -5.27 -2.05
N THR A 11 -1.67 -5.51 -3.12
CA THR A 11 -0.67 -6.58 -3.16
C THR A 11 0.45 -6.33 -2.16
N THR A 12 0.90 -5.09 -2.01
CA THR A 12 1.92 -4.73 -1.01
C THR A 12 1.41 -4.98 0.41
N THR A 13 0.24 -4.44 0.77
CA THR A 13 -0.34 -4.65 2.11
C THR A 13 -0.58 -6.13 2.41
N PHE A 14 -1.01 -6.90 1.41
CA PHE A 14 -1.22 -8.34 1.57
C PHE A 14 0.08 -9.10 1.77
N CYS A 15 1.10 -8.86 0.93
CA CYS A 15 2.34 -9.62 0.95
C CYS A 15 3.29 -9.24 2.09
N SER A 16 3.24 -8.00 2.57
CA SER A 16 3.99 -7.57 3.76
C SER A 16 3.24 -7.80 5.07
N THR A 17 2.01 -8.35 5.03
CA THR A 17 1.12 -8.51 6.20
C THR A 17 0.80 -7.21 6.93
N ALA A 18 0.97 -6.08 6.24
CA ALA A 18 0.75 -4.75 6.79
C ALA A 18 -0.73 -4.42 6.96
N ARG A 19 -0.98 -3.31 7.64
CA ARG A 19 -2.30 -2.68 7.73
C ARG A 19 -2.46 -1.71 6.57
N ALA A 20 -3.64 -1.67 5.96
CA ALA A 20 -3.94 -0.67 4.92
C ALA A 20 -3.70 0.78 5.38
N GLY A 21 -3.78 1.07 6.68
CA GLY A 21 -3.51 2.40 7.22
C GLY A 21 -2.03 2.83 7.14
N GLU A 22 -1.09 1.90 7.02
CA GLU A 22 0.35 2.21 6.89
C GLU A 22 0.69 2.71 5.48
N PHE A 23 -0.05 2.21 4.48
CA PHE A 23 0.18 2.52 3.07
C PHE A 23 -0.86 3.48 2.46
N THR A 24 -1.90 3.86 3.20
CA THR A 24 -2.92 4.81 2.74
C THR A 24 -3.01 6.05 3.63
N ILE A 25 -3.45 7.16 3.04
CA ILE A 25 -3.58 8.43 3.77
C ILE A 25 -5.03 8.62 4.26
N PRO A 26 -5.26 9.23 5.44
CA PRO A 26 -6.62 9.48 5.93
C PRO A 26 -7.46 10.37 4.99
N ASN A 27 -6.87 11.45 4.47
CA ASN A 27 -7.48 12.38 3.52
C ASN A 27 -6.40 13.05 2.64
N LEU A 28 -6.81 13.78 1.60
CA LEU A 28 -5.89 14.35 0.60
C LEU A 28 -4.90 15.39 1.17
N SER A 29 -5.27 16.07 2.25
CA SER A 29 -4.46 17.11 2.90
C SER A 29 -3.62 16.62 4.08
N SER A 30 -3.70 15.33 4.44
CA SER A 30 -3.05 14.78 5.64
C SER A 30 -1.69 14.13 5.37
N PHE A 31 -1.21 14.15 4.13
CA PHE A 31 0.12 13.60 3.84
C PHE A 31 1.21 14.38 4.58
N LYS A 32 2.10 13.63 5.23
CA LYS A 32 3.24 14.11 6.02
C LYS A 32 4.38 13.09 5.86
N PRO A 33 5.53 13.47 5.27
CA PRO A 33 6.61 12.53 4.95
C PRO A 33 7.34 11.98 6.20
N THR A 34 7.09 12.55 7.38
CA THR A 34 7.61 12.06 8.67
C THR A 34 6.73 11.00 9.34
N ILE A 35 5.51 10.78 8.80
CA ILE A 35 4.53 9.85 9.37
C ILE A 35 4.11 8.81 8.33
N HIS A 36 4.11 9.19 7.06
CA HIS A 36 3.61 8.38 5.97
C HIS A 36 4.74 7.98 5.03
N VAL A 37 4.69 6.73 4.57
CA VAL A 37 5.62 6.16 3.60
C VAL A 37 5.61 6.97 2.29
N LYS A 38 6.80 7.40 1.87
CA LYS A 38 7.03 8.11 0.59
C LYS A 38 7.71 7.19 -0.43
N ARG A 39 7.73 7.59 -1.70
CA ARG A 39 8.37 6.79 -2.75
C ARG A 39 9.86 6.52 -2.47
N SER A 40 10.57 7.48 -1.89
CA SER A 40 11.99 7.31 -1.53
C SER A 40 12.23 6.35 -0.36
N ASP A 41 11.19 5.92 0.37
CA ASP A 41 11.31 4.94 1.44
C ASP A 41 11.34 3.49 0.93
N VAL A 42 11.20 3.29 -0.39
CA VAL A 42 11.27 1.97 -1.04
C VAL A 42 12.69 1.70 -1.48
N ARG A 43 13.21 0.53 -1.10
CA ARG A 43 14.55 0.07 -1.46
C ARG A 43 14.54 -1.41 -1.83
N LEU A 44 15.45 -1.77 -2.72
CA LEU A 44 15.73 -3.14 -3.07
C LEU A 44 16.93 -3.60 -2.24
N GLU A 45 16.74 -4.68 -1.51
CA GLU A 45 17.80 -5.32 -0.74
C GLU A 45 17.93 -6.78 -1.15
N THR A 46 18.97 -7.44 -0.66
CA THR A 46 19.19 -8.87 -0.81
C THR A 46 19.20 -9.48 0.58
N ASP A 47 18.41 -10.53 0.79
CA ASP A 47 18.39 -11.23 2.07
C ASP A 47 19.69 -12.03 2.28
N PHE A 48 19.82 -12.66 3.46
CA PHE A 48 20.98 -13.48 3.81
C PHE A 48 21.17 -14.71 2.91
N ASN A 49 20.14 -15.09 2.13
CA ASN A 49 20.15 -16.21 1.18
C ASN A 49 20.39 -15.77 -0.28
N GLY A 50 20.62 -14.48 -0.53
CA GLY A 50 20.82 -13.97 -1.89
C GLY A 50 19.52 -13.67 -2.66
N LEU A 51 18.36 -13.67 -1.99
CA LEU A 51 17.07 -13.38 -2.61
C LEU A 51 16.77 -11.89 -2.59
N ALA A 52 16.30 -11.37 -3.72
CA ALA A 52 15.86 -9.98 -3.82
C ALA A 52 14.58 -9.75 -2.99
N ILE A 53 14.64 -8.78 -2.08
CA ILE A 53 13.52 -8.30 -1.27
C ILE A 53 13.25 -6.84 -1.59
N THR A 54 11.97 -6.45 -1.56
CA THR A 54 11.59 -5.04 -1.58
C THR A 54 11.22 -4.61 -0.18
N VAL A 55 11.93 -3.61 0.33
CA VAL A 55 11.77 -3.09 1.69
C VAL A 55 11.13 -1.70 1.64
N PHE A 56 10.23 -1.45 2.58
CA PHE A 56 9.48 -0.21 2.78
C PHE A 56 9.80 0.30 4.17
N HIS A 57 10.48 1.45 4.25
CA HIS A 57 10.63 2.13 5.51
C HIS A 57 9.31 2.81 5.90
N LEU A 58 8.68 2.36 6.98
CA LEU A 58 7.50 2.98 7.56
C LEU A 58 7.96 3.99 8.62
N PRO A 59 7.84 5.31 8.38
CA PRO A 59 8.38 6.31 9.32
C PRO A 59 7.72 6.25 10.70
N ARG A 60 6.46 5.81 10.76
CA ARG A 60 5.72 5.65 12.00
C ARG A 60 4.61 4.62 11.84
N THR A 61 4.53 3.70 12.79
CA THR A 61 3.38 2.79 12.89
C THR A 61 2.65 3.01 14.20
N LYS A 62 1.46 2.38 14.33
CA LYS A 62 0.68 2.48 15.57
C LYS A 62 1.44 1.93 16.77
N SER A 63 2.25 0.89 16.54
CA SER A 63 2.96 0.17 17.60
C SER A 63 4.35 0.76 17.86
N LEU A 64 5.02 1.31 16.83
CA LEU A 64 6.38 1.84 16.95
C LEU A 64 6.48 3.26 16.38
N GLN A 65 6.73 4.21 17.28
CA GLN A 65 6.85 5.63 16.90
C GLN A 65 8.16 5.95 16.19
N ALA A 66 9.19 5.12 16.37
CA ALA A 66 10.50 5.27 15.74
C ALA A 66 10.51 4.80 14.27
N GLY A 67 9.42 4.19 13.80
CA GLY A 67 9.33 3.57 12.48
C GLY A 67 9.83 2.13 12.48
N GLU A 68 9.45 1.39 11.45
CA GLU A 68 9.86 0.00 11.21
C GLU A 68 10.03 -0.24 9.71
N ASP A 69 10.70 -1.34 9.36
CA ASP A 69 10.82 -1.77 7.98
C ASP A 69 9.88 -2.94 7.72
N ASP A 70 9.03 -2.77 6.72
CA ASP A 70 8.22 -3.83 6.15
C ASP A 70 8.86 -4.32 4.87
N PHE A 71 8.67 -5.60 4.51
CA PHE A 71 9.19 -6.11 3.25
C PHE A 71 8.28 -7.17 2.66
N TRP A 72 8.45 -7.41 1.36
CA TRP A 72 7.94 -8.61 0.70
C TRP A 72 8.96 -9.16 -0.29
N ILE A 73 8.81 -10.44 -0.61
CA ILE A 73 9.56 -11.14 -1.67
C ILE A 73 8.66 -11.25 -2.90
N LYS A 74 9.27 -11.22 -4.08
CA LYS A 74 8.59 -11.47 -5.36
C LYS A 74 7.70 -12.71 -5.29
N GLN A 75 6.49 -12.62 -5.85
CA GLN A 75 5.59 -13.76 -6.00
C GLN A 75 5.42 -14.14 -7.47
N HIS A 76 4.70 -15.23 -7.73
CA HIS A 76 4.38 -15.67 -9.09
C HIS A 76 2.90 -15.41 -9.42
N GLY A 77 2.65 -14.99 -10.66
CA GLY A 77 1.30 -14.84 -11.20
C GLY A 77 0.69 -13.44 -11.02
N PRO A 78 -0.64 -13.31 -11.17
CA PRO A 78 -1.32 -12.02 -11.25
C PRO A 78 -1.34 -11.23 -9.93
N THR A 79 -0.93 -11.86 -8.82
CA THR A 79 -0.84 -11.24 -7.49
C THR A 79 0.58 -10.80 -7.14
N ASP A 80 1.53 -10.87 -8.09
CA ASP A 80 2.93 -10.48 -7.86
C ASP A 80 3.04 -9.00 -7.42
N PRO A 81 3.46 -8.74 -6.16
CA PRO A 81 3.58 -7.37 -5.66
C PRO A 81 4.67 -6.58 -6.39
N GLU A 82 5.69 -7.23 -6.94
CA GLU A 82 6.76 -6.59 -7.70
C GLU A 82 6.23 -6.04 -9.02
N ALA A 83 5.57 -6.88 -9.81
CA ALA A 83 4.94 -6.45 -11.06
C ALA A 83 3.89 -5.36 -10.82
N ALA A 84 3.10 -5.47 -9.75
CA ALA A 84 2.09 -4.46 -9.41
C ALA A 84 2.73 -3.11 -9.04
N LEU A 85 3.80 -3.11 -8.24
CA LEU A 85 4.53 -1.89 -7.86
C LEU A 85 5.26 -1.26 -9.04
N ALA A 86 5.91 -2.06 -9.88
CA ALA A 86 6.53 -1.59 -11.11
C ALA A 86 5.52 -0.94 -12.05
N ASN A 87 4.34 -1.55 -12.21
CA ASN A 87 3.26 -0.99 -13.03
C ASN A 87 2.70 0.33 -12.44
N HIS A 88 2.59 0.43 -11.12
CA HIS A 88 2.23 1.68 -10.45
C HIS A 88 3.23 2.80 -10.73
N PHE A 89 4.53 2.53 -10.60
CA PHE A 89 5.57 3.52 -10.92
C PHE A 89 5.62 3.87 -12.40
N ARG A 90 5.38 2.91 -13.30
CA ARG A 90 5.30 3.17 -14.74
C ARG A 90 4.16 4.10 -15.13
N ILE A 91 2.99 3.94 -14.50
CA ILE A 91 1.78 4.71 -14.84
C ILE A 91 1.71 6.03 -14.08
N ASN A 92 1.93 6.01 -12.77
CA ASN A 92 1.72 7.18 -11.93
C ASN A 92 3.01 7.95 -11.63
N ASN A 93 4.16 7.27 -11.62
CA ASN A 93 5.49 7.85 -11.40
C ASN A 93 5.52 8.99 -10.34
N PRO A 94 5.05 8.76 -9.10
CA PRO A 94 4.91 9.85 -8.13
C PRO A 94 6.28 10.41 -7.71
N PRO A 95 6.45 11.71 -7.43
CA PRO A 95 7.70 12.27 -6.89
C PRO A 95 8.25 11.51 -5.68
N LEU A 96 9.57 11.57 -5.46
CA LEU A 96 10.27 10.81 -4.41
C LEU A 96 9.80 11.16 -2.99
N ASP A 97 9.33 12.39 -2.79
CA ASP A 97 8.83 12.96 -1.55
C ASP A 97 7.32 12.80 -1.36
N ASN A 98 6.60 12.32 -2.38
CA ASN A 98 5.16 12.06 -2.31
C ASN A 98 4.86 10.68 -1.73
N ALA A 99 3.63 10.51 -1.24
CA ALA A 99 3.15 9.23 -0.73
C ALA A 99 3.36 8.11 -1.77
N LEU A 100 3.82 6.95 -1.31
CA LEU A 100 4.18 5.82 -2.17
C LEU A 100 3.10 5.50 -3.21
N PHE A 101 1.85 5.38 -2.76
CA PHE A 101 0.70 5.08 -3.62
C PHE A 101 -0.02 6.35 -4.10
N SER A 102 0.72 7.38 -4.53
CA SER A 102 0.10 8.53 -5.18
C SER A 102 -0.20 8.26 -6.65
N TYR A 103 -1.39 8.67 -7.11
CA TYR A 103 -1.82 8.52 -8.51
C TYR A 103 -1.98 9.86 -9.20
N GLU A 104 -1.83 9.86 -10.52
CA GLU A 104 -2.03 11.07 -11.31
C GLU A 104 -3.52 11.40 -11.46
N HIS A 105 -3.85 12.67 -11.28
CA HIS A 105 -5.19 13.21 -11.45
C HIS A 105 -5.13 14.71 -11.74
N GLU A 106 -5.68 15.12 -12.88
CA GLU A 106 -5.71 16.54 -13.30
C GLU A 106 -4.30 17.17 -13.33
N ASN A 107 -3.31 16.46 -13.88
CA ASN A 107 -1.90 16.84 -13.93
C ASN A 107 -1.21 17.04 -12.56
N ALA A 108 -1.79 16.48 -11.49
CA ALA A 108 -1.21 16.48 -10.15
C ALA A 108 -1.22 15.09 -9.55
N HIS A 109 -0.27 14.80 -8.65
CA HIS A 109 -0.27 13.57 -7.87
C HIS A 109 -1.13 13.72 -6.63
N ARG A 110 -2.06 12.77 -6.43
CA ARG A 110 -2.88 12.71 -5.22
C ARG A 110 -2.60 11.41 -4.47
N PRO A 111 -2.41 11.45 -3.14
CA PRO A 111 -2.21 10.24 -2.36
C PRO A 111 -3.44 9.33 -2.42
N LEU A 112 -3.22 8.01 -2.42
CA LEU A 112 -4.30 7.05 -2.23
C LEU A 112 -4.82 7.13 -0.80
N THR A 113 -6.08 7.54 -0.66
CA THR A 113 -6.71 7.63 0.65
C THR A 113 -7.43 6.35 1.03
N LYS A 114 -7.49 6.05 2.33
CA LYS A 114 -8.27 4.92 2.86
C LYS A 114 -9.74 5.00 2.41
N THR A 115 -10.31 6.21 2.41
CA THR A 115 -11.70 6.48 1.99
C THR A 115 -11.98 6.18 0.52
N LYS A 116 -10.96 6.17 -0.35
CA LYS A 116 -11.10 5.77 -1.76
C LYS A 116 -10.71 4.32 -1.99
N PHE A 117 -9.74 3.83 -1.23
CA PHE A 117 -9.22 2.47 -1.31
C PHE A 117 -10.26 1.41 -0.89
N ILE A 118 -10.80 1.53 0.33
CA ILE A 118 -11.70 0.52 0.91
C ILE A 118 -12.94 0.29 0.03
N PRO A 119 -13.70 1.32 -0.39
CA PRO A 119 -14.89 1.10 -1.22
C PRO A 119 -14.55 0.48 -2.58
N ARG A 120 -13.34 0.73 -3.11
CA ARG A 120 -12.91 0.16 -4.38
C ARG A 120 -12.65 -1.33 -4.28
N LEU A 121 -12.01 -1.76 -3.19
CA LEU A 121 -11.82 -3.17 -2.87
C LEU A 121 -13.16 -3.86 -2.66
N THR A 122 -14.06 -3.26 -1.87
CA THR A 122 -15.40 -3.81 -1.66
C THR A 122 -16.16 -4.00 -2.98
N ARG A 123 -16.08 -3.02 -3.90
CA ARG A 123 -16.71 -3.16 -5.22
C ARG A 123 -16.07 -4.26 -6.07
N ALA A 124 -14.75 -4.38 -6.04
CA ALA A 124 -14.04 -5.42 -6.78
C ALA A 124 -14.37 -6.83 -6.26
N ALA A 125 -14.41 -7.00 -4.92
CA ALA A 125 -14.79 -8.26 -4.29
C ALA A 125 -16.22 -8.67 -4.67
N LYS A 126 -17.18 -7.74 -4.59
CA LYS A 126 -18.56 -7.99 -5.02
C LYS A 126 -18.66 -8.39 -6.49
N ALA A 127 -17.92 -7.71 -7.36
CA ALA A 127 -17.90 -8.01 -8.80
C ALA A 127 -17.29 -9.39 -9.09
N ALA A 128 -16.36 -9.85 -8.26
CA ALA A 128 -15.77 -11.19 -8.34
C ALA A 128 -16.65 -12.29 -7.72
N GLY A 129 -17.89 -11.98 -7.30
CA GLY A 129 -18.76 -12.93 -6.63
C GLY A 129 -18.28 -13.34 -5.23
N LEU A 130 -17.28 -12.64 -4.68
CA LEU A 130 -16.87 -12.85 -3.30
C LEU A 130 -17.95 -12.24 -2.41
N ASN A 131 -18.63 -13.09 -1.64
CA ASN A 131 -19.52 -12.61 -0.59
C ASN A 131 -18.73 -11.61 0.28
N PRO A 132 -19.31 -10.48 0.67
CA PRO A 132 -18.68 -9.60 1.66
C PRO A 132 -18.47 -10.45 2.90
N LEU A 133 -17.23 -10.90 3.11
CA LEU A 133 -16.87 -11.78 4.20
C LEU A 133 -17.36 -11.11 5.48
N GLN A 134 -18.34 -11.74 6.13
CA GLN A 134 -18.72 -11.41 7.49
C GLN A 134 -17.42 -11.37 8.32
N GLY A 135 -17.35 -10.41 9.24
CA GLY A 135 -16.12 -9.85 9.81
C GLY A 135 -14.97 -10.81 10.15
N HIS A 136 -13.78 -10.20 10.19
CA HIS A 136 -12.47 -10.68 10.66
C HIS A 136 -11.41 -11.04 9.61
N ALA A 137 -11.69 -11.80 8.55
CA ALA A 137 -10.61 -12.21 7.62
C ALA A 137 -10.01 -11.02 6.83
N TRP A 138 -10.84 -10.08 6.38
CA TRP A 138 -10.37 -8.82 5.77
C TRP A 138 -9.82 -7.83 6.82
N SER A 139 -10.04 -8.07 8.11
CA SER A 139 -9.67 -7.18 9.21
C SER A 139 -8.22 -7.38 9.66
N ILE A 140 -7.60 -8.51 9.34
CA ILE A 140 -6.20 -8.79 9.73
C ILE A 140 -5.22 -7.90 8.93
N SER A 141 -5.46 -7.68 7.63
CA SER A 141 -4.65 -6.75 6.80
C SER A 141 -5.27 -5.36 6.56
N LEU A 142 -6.55 -5.12 6.89
CA LEU A 142 -7.21 -3.83 6.61
C LEU A 142 -7.80 -3.12 7.84
N GLY A 143 -7.91 -3.80 8.99
CA GLY A 143 -8.78 -3.40 10.08
C GLY A 143 -8.28 -3.80 11.47
N ALA A 144 -7.04 -3.47 11.81
CA ALA A 144 -6.64 -3.37 13.21
C ALA A 144 -6.92 -1.95 13.73
N PHE A 145 -8.06 -1.85 14.43
CA PHE A 145 -8.47 -0.82 15.39
C PHE A 145 -8.88 0.57 14.87
N LEU A 146 -10.16 0.69 14.52
CA LEU A 146 -10.97 1.80 15.05
C LEU A 146 -11.27 1.49 16.52
N SER A 147 -10.48 2.02 17.43
CA SER A 147 -10.88 2.26 18.83
C SER A 147 -9.83 3.18 19.44
N THR A 148 -10.11 4.47 19.36
CA THR A 148 -10.35 5.39 20.49
C THR A 148 -11.15 6.55 19.92
#